data_AF-A0A496VLT9-F1
#
_entry.id   AF-A0A496VLT9-F1
#
_cell.length_a   1.000
_cell.length_b   1.000
_cell.length_c   1.000
_cell.angle_alpha   90.00
_cell.angle_beta   90.00
_cell.angle_gamma   90.00
#
_symmetry.space_group_name_H-M   'P 1'
#
loop_
_entity.id
_entity.type
_entity.pdbx_description
1 polymer ?
#
loop_
_entity_poly.entity_id
_entity_poly.type
_entity_poly.pdbx_seq_one_letter_code
_entity_poly.pdbx_strand_id
1 'polypeptide(L)'
;MKVNNIYRNIMLAIIPIFMNSSLAAASFDCRNASIVVEYMICENQELSRADEQMARAYYQLLNILPRSEQSLLKEGQREWLKERNLELPHCTLPGCEINFYELRIQQLDPVEQVSFNCGKASTPVEKKVCHSRLLQHADGRMAKVYKPLRHELKQDQHQWLIERNERLSQSYCDTSCAWQFYKDRIEFFVRYGVND
;
A
#
# COMPACT_ATOMS: atom_id res chain seq x y z
N MET A 1 10.43 42.09 -72.51
CA MET A 1 9.34 41.57 -71.65
C MET A 1 9.94 40.70 -70.55
N LYS A 2 9.35 40.74 -69.36
CA LYS A 2 9.92 40.38 -68.06
C LYS A 2 10.38 38.92 -67.95
N VAL A 3 11.62 38.71 -67.49
CA VAL A 3 12.06 37.46 -66.86
C VAL A 3 11.71 37.59 -65.38
N ASN A 4 10.79 36.76 -64.88
CA ASN A 4 10.37 36.78 -63.47
C ASN A 4 10.93 35.57 -62.72
N ASN A 5 11.65 35.90 -61.64
CA ASN A 5 12.18 35.03 -60.58
C ASN A 5 11.12 34.11 -59.96
N ILE A 6 11.52 32.87 -59.64
CA ILE A 6 10.96 32.13 -58.51
C ILE A 6 12.11 31.38 -57.82
N TYR A 7 12.83 32.07 -56.93
CA TYR A 7 13.62 31.40 -55.89
C TYR A 7 12.63 30.91 -54.83
N ARG A 8 12.38 29.60 -54.83
CA ARG A 8 11.47 28.92 -53.88
C ARG A 8 12.19 28.76 -52.54
N ASN A 9 12.04 29.74 -51.65
CA ASN A 9 12.52 29.66 -50.26
C ASN A 9 11.80 28.51 -49.52
N ILE A 10 12.54 27.43 -49.25
CA ILE A 10 12.07 26.34 -48.38
C ILE A 10 12.40 26.77 -46.94
N MET A 11 11.42 27.35 -46.25
CA MET A 11 11.48 27.56 -44.80
C MET A 11 11.25 26.21 -44.10
N LEU A 12 12.33 25.60 -43.61
CA LEU A 12 12.27 24.48 -42.67
C LEU A 12 11.76 25.01 -41.32
N ALA A 13 10.45 24.89 -41.09
CA ALA A 13 9.83 25.18 -39.81
C ALA A 13 10.29 24.13 -38.78
N ILE A 14 11.15 24.54 -37.85
CA ILE A 14 11.50 23.74 -36.68
C ILE A 14 10.29 23.76 -35.75
N ILE A 15 9.50 22.68 -35.78
CA ILE A 15 8.37 22.48 -34.86
C ILE A 15 8.97 22.12 -33.49
N PRO A 16 8.76 22.92 -32.44
CA PRO A 16 9.14 22.52 -31.10
C PRO A 16 8.23 21.35 -30.69
N ILE A 17 8.83 20.17 -30.55
CA ILE A 17 8.16 19.02 -29.95
C ILE A 17 8.04 19.36 -28.46
N PHE A 18 6.88 19.90 -28.06
CA PHE A 18 6.50 19.95 -26.66
C PHE A 18 6.33 18.51 -26.18
N MET A 19 7.41 17.96 -25.61
CA MET A 19 7.31 16.75 -24.83
C MET A 19 6.51 17.11 -23.59
N ASN A 20 5.20 16.83 -23.64
CA ASN A 20 4.38 16.74 -22.44
C ASN A 20 4.94 15.58 -21.63
N SER A 21 5.93 15.85 -20.78
CA SER A 21 6.22 15.00 -19.64
C SER A 21 4.93 14.96 -18.84
N SER A 22 4.19 13.85 -18.96
CA SER A 22 3.11 13.53 -18.04
C SER A 22 3.71 13.66 -16.64
N LEU A 23 3.34 14.72 -15.92
CA LEU A 23 3.65 14.82 -14.49
C LEU A 23 3.04 13.55 -13.87
N ALA A 24 3.89 12.58 -13.54
CA ALA A 24 3.50 11.47 -12.70
C ALA A 24 3.09 12.10 -11.37
N ALA A 25 1.83 11.95 -10.98
CA ALA A 25 1.23 12.96 -10.13
C ALA A 25 1.56 12.77 -8.65
N ALA A 26 2.16 11.68 -8.17
CA ALA A 26 2.43 11.44 -6.74
C ALA A 26 1.18 11.68 -5.84
N SER A 27 1.25 11.31 -4.57
CA SER A 27 0.17 11.64 -3.62
C SER A 27 0.21 13.11 -3.15
N PHE A 28 1.18 13.89 -3.65
CA PHE A 28 1.42 15.30 -3.29
C PHE A 28 1.94 16.08 -4.51
N ASP A 29 1.92 17.42 -4.43
CA ASP A 29 2.44 18.27 -5.49
C ASP A 29 3.98 18.24 -5.51
N CYS A 30 4.57 17.66 -6.55
CA CYS A 30 6.01 17.57 -6.72
C CYS A 30 6.76 18.90 -6.72
N ARG A 31 6.08 20.02 -6.96
CA ARG A 31 6.67 21.36 -6.84
C ARG A 31 6.96 21.75 -5.38
N ASN A 32 6.33 21.06 -4.44
CA ASN A 32 6.51 21.25 -2.99
C ASN A 32 7.45 20.21 -2.36
N ALA A 33 8.12 19.37 -3.17
CA ALA A 33 9.09 18.42 -2.65
C ALA A 33 10.19 19.13 -1.86
N SER A 34 10.53 18.58 -0.70
CA SER A 34 11.37 19.24 0.31
C SER A 34 12.38 18.28 0.95
N ILE A 35 12.18 16.97 0.82
CA ILE A 35 13.07 15.93 1.36
C ILE A 35 13.46 14.90 0.31
N VAL A 36 14.55 14.17 0.54
CA VAL A 36 15.14 13.20 -0.40
C VAL A 36 14.10 12.26 -1.01
N VAL A 37 13.28 11.64 -0.17
CA VAL A 37 12.28 10.67 -0.64
C VAL A 37 11.17 11.31 -1.48
N GLU A 38 10.82 12.57 -1.25
CA GLU A 38 9.82 13.27 -2.08
C GLU A 38 10.37 13.51 -3.48
N TYR A 39 11.64 13.91 -3.61
CA TYR A 39 12.31 14.00 -4.91
C TYR A 39 12.39 12.63 -5.59
N MET A 40 12.75 11.57 -4.87
CA MET A 40 12.76 10.20 -5.41
C MET A 40 11.41 9.80 -6.00
N ILE A 41 10.31 10.07 -5.28
CA ILE A 41 8.94 9.79 -5.73
C ILE A 41 8.62 10.58 -7.00
N CYS A 42 9.00 11.86 -7.05
CA CYS A 42 8.70 12.75 -8.17
C CYS A 42 9.51 12.46 -9.44
N GLU A 43 10.73 11.93 -9.30
CA GLU A 43 11.63 11.64 -10.42
C GLU A 43 11.43 10.22 -10.98
N ASN A 44 10.83 9.31 -10.22
CA ASN A 44 10.55 7.94 -10.65
C ASN A 44 9.04 7.73 -10.87
N GLN A 45 8.64 7.54 -12.13
CA GLN A 45 7.23 7.36 -12.50
C GLN A 45 6.58 6.13 -11.85
N GLU A 46 7.30 5.02 -11.69
CA GLU A 46 6.77 3.81 -11.07
C GLU A 46 6.55 4.03 -9.57
N LEU A 47 7.53 4.64 -8.89
CA LEU A 47 7.44 4.99 -7.47
C LEU A 47 6.33 6.01 -7.20
N SER A 48 6.17 7.00 -8.09
CA SER A 48 5.06 7.96 -8.07
C SER A 48 3.69 7.27 -8.11
N ARG A 49 3.51 6.27 -8.99
CA ARG A 49 2.26 5.51 -9.08
C ARG A 49 2.00 4.66 -7.83
N ALA A 50 3.05 4.04 -7.28
CA ALA A 50 2.96 3.26 -6.05
C ALA A 50 2.55 4.16 -4.87
N ASP A 51 3.11 5.37 -4.79
CA ASP A 51 2.74 6.38 -3.78
C ASP A 51 1.28 6.83 -3.89
N GLU A 52 0.80 7.09 -5.11
CA GLU A 52 -0.61 7.39 -5.34
C GLU A 52 -1.53 6.22 -4.96
N GLN A 53 -1.15 4.99 -5.31
CA GLN A 53 -1.95 3.79 -4.99
C GLN A 53 -2.05 3.58 -3.49
N MET A 54 -0.92 3.69 -2.78
CA MET A 54 -0.87 3.61 -1.33
C MET A 54 -1.74 4.70 -0.68
N ALA A 55 -1.68 5.94 -1.18
CA ALA A 55 -2.52 7.02 -0.67
C ALA A 55 -4.01 6.74 -0.89
N ARG A 56 -4.40 6.28 -2.09
CA ARG A 56 -5.79 5.88 -2.39
C ARG A 56 -6.27 4.77 -1.46
N ALA A 57 -5.48 3.71 -1.30
CA ALA A 57 -5.74 2.59 -0.40
C ALA A 57 -5.97 3.06 1.04
N TYR A 58 -5.08 3.91 1.55
CA TYR A 58 -5.20 4.52 2.87
C TYR A 58 -6.52 5.29 3.04
N TYR A 59 -6.86 6.17 2.09
CA TYR A 59 -8.11 6.96 2.18
C TYR A 59 -9.36 6.09 2.04
N GLN A 60 -9.35 5.07 1.20
CA GLN A 60 -10.47 4.14 1.06
C GLN A 60 -10.76 3.40 2.37
N LEU A 61 -9.73 2.83 2.99
CA LEU A 61 -9.89 2.18 4.29
C LEU A 61 -10.30 3.21 5.35
N LEU A 62 -9.63 4.36 5.45
CA LEU A 62 -9.93 5.39 6.44
C LEU A 62 -11.41 5.83 6.41
N ASN A 63 -11.99 5.97 5.22
CA ASN A 63 -13.35 6.46 5.03
C ASN A 63 -14.44 5.48 5.50
N ILE A 64 -14.15 4.17 5.55
CA ILE A 64 -15.11 3.17 6.04
C ILE A 64 -14.99 2.93 7.55
N LEU A 65 -13.90 3.37 8.18
CA LEU A 65 -13.65 3.14 9.59
C LEU A 65 -14.43 4.12 10.48
N PRO A 66 -14.94 3.65 11.65
CA PRO A 66 -15.47 4.55 12.66
C PRO A 66 -14.35 5.47 13.19
N ARG A 67 -14.72 6.66 13.69
CA ARG A 67 -13.75 7.66 14.17
C ARG A 67 -12.75 7.12 15.21
N SER A 68 -13.20 6.21 16.07
CA SER A 68 -12.36 5.55 17.10
C SER A 68 -11.26 4.67 16.51
N GLU A 69 -11.44 4.13 15.31
CA GLU A 69 -10.45 3.29 14.62
C GLU A 69 -9.61 4.09 13.61
N GLN A 70 -10.13 5.22 13.13
CA GLN A 70 -9.37 6.12 12.25
C GLN A 70 -8.09 6.66 12.92
N SER A 71 -8.10 6.89 14.24
CA SER A 71 -6.91 7.33 14.96
C SER A 71 -5.78 6.31 14.86
N LEU A 72 -6.09 5.03 15.04
CA LEU A 72 -5.15 3.91 14.93
C LEU A 72 -4.58 3.80 13.51
N LEU A 73 -5.44 3.88 12.48
CA LEU A 73 -4.97 3.84 11.10
C LEU A 73 -4.07 5.04 10.76
N LYS A 74 -4.45 6.25 11.21
CA LYS A 74 -3.65 7.48 11.04
C LYS A 74 -2.30 7.40 11.72
N GLU A 75 -2.24 6.82 12.91
CA GLU A 75 -0.99 6.62 13.65
C GLU A 75 -0.06 5.66 12.91
N GLY A 76 -0.55 4.48 12.53
CA GLY A 76 0.24 3.54 11.74
C GLY A 76 0.67 4.10 10.38
N GLN A 77 -0.13 4.97 9.77
CA GLN A 77 0.28 5.67 8.54
C GLN A 77 1.40 6.68 8.78
N ARG A 78 1.37 7.43 9.88
CA ARG A 78 2.46 8.36 10.24
C ARG A 78 3.75 7.61 10.55
N GLU A 79 3.67 6.48 11.24
CA GLU A 79 4.82 5.61 11.51
C GLU A 79 5.41 5.07 10.22
N TRP A 80 4.57 4.51 9.35
CA TRP A 80 4.99 4.01 8.04
C TRP A 80 5.64 5.11 7.18
N LEU A 81 5.13 6.36 7.21
CA LEU A 81 5.77 7.49 6.52
C LEU A 81 7.15 7.84 7.09
N LYS A 82 7.36 7.69 8.41
CA LYS A 82 8.69 7.88 9.01
C LYS A 82 9.64 6.78 8.56
N GLU A 83 9.19 5.53 8.58
CA GLU A 83 9.96 4.38 8.08
C GLU A 83 10.30 4.57 6.60
N ARG A 84 9.33 4.95 5.75
CA ARG A 84 9.54 5.25 4.34
C ARG A 84 10.66 6.26 4.12
N ASN A 85 10.63 7.36 4.86
CA ASN A 85 11.60 8.44 4.73
C ASN A 85 13.00 8.00 5.18
N LEU A 86 13.10 6.99 6.06
CA LEU A 86 14.35 6.39 6.52
C LEU A 86 14.86 5.32 5.55
N GLU A 87 14.01 4.39 5.14
CA GLU A 87 14.41 3.16 4.42
C GLU A 87 14.62 3.39 2.92
N LEU A 88 13.77 4.18 2.25
CA LEU A 88 13.85 4.33 0.79
C LEU A 88 15.19 4.88 0.29
N PRO A 89 15.80 5.90 0.93
CA PRO A 89 17.14 6.35 0.55
C PRO A 89 18.24 5.28 0.66
N HIS A 90 17.98 4.19 1.39
CA HIS A 90 18.91 3.08 1.60
C HIS A 90 18.56 1.82 0.78
N CYS A 91 17.55 1.89 -0.10
CA CYS A 91 17.25 0.82 -1.03
C CYS A 91 18.39 0.62 -2.03
N THR A 92 19.05 -0.54 -1.98
CA THR A 92 20.17 -0.92 -2.87
C THR A 92 19.83 -2.06 -3.81
N LEU A 93 18.78 -2.83 -3.50
CA LEU A 93 18.29 -3.90 -4.36
C LEU A 93 17.31 -3.36 -5.40
N PRO A 94 17.31 -3.90 -6.63
CA PRO A 94 16.33 -3.53 -7.65
C PRO A 94 14.89 -3.72 -7.13
N GLY A 95 14.05 -2.68 -7.26
CA GLY A 95 12.64 -2.72 -6.89
C GLY A 95 12.37 -2.70 -5.38
N CYS A 96 13.38 -2.49 -4.54
CA CYS A 96 13.22 -2.37 -3.09
C CYS A 96 12.18 -1.31 -2.71
N GLU A 97 12.21 -0.16 -3.39
CA GLU A 97 11.29 0.94 -3.16
C GLU A 97 9.85 0.57 -3.53
N ILE A 98 9.65 -0.16 -4.64
CA ILE A 98 8.33 -0.59 -5.07
C ILE A 98 7.79 -1.65 -4.09
N ASN A 99 8.61 -2.62 -3.71
CA ASN A 99 8.24 -3.63 -2.71
C ASN A 99 7.87 -3.00 -1.37
N PHE A 100 8.57 -1.94 -0.94
CA PHE A 100 8.23 -1.21 0.29
C PHE A 100 6.79 -0.64 0.24
N TYR A 101 6.39 -0.06 -0.89
CA TYR A 101 5.02 0.42 -1.08
C TYR A 101 4.01 -0.73 -1.20
N GLU A 102 4.34 -1.79 -1.93
CA GLU A 102 3.45 -2.93 -2.14
C GLU A 102 3.03 -3.59 -0.81
N LEU A 103 3.97 -3.74 0.12
CA LEU A 103 3.67 -4.27 1.46
C LEU A 103 2.60 -3.43 2.17
N ARG A 104 2.72 -2.11 2.08
CA ARG A 104 1.74 -1.20 2.70
C ARG A 104 0.40 -1.24 1.97
N ILE A 105 0.41 -1.30 0.64
CA ILE A 105 -0.81 -1.39 -0.16
C ILE A 105 -1.58 -2.67 0.21
N GLN A 106 -0.91 -3.81 0.32
CA GLN A 106 -1.55 -5.08 0.67
C GLN A 106 -2.18 -5.10 2.07
N GLN A 107 -1.64 -4.31 2.99
CA GLN A 107 -2.22 -4.10 4.33
C GLN A 107 -3.48 -3.22 4.31
N LEU A 108 -3.69 -2.41 3.27
CA LEU A 108 -4.72 -1.37 3.23
C LEU A 108 -5.83 -1.64 2.20
N ASP A 109 -5.50 -2.32 1.09
CA ASP A 109 -6.35 -2.43 -0.09
C ASP A 109 -6.23 -3.82 -0.77
N PRO A 110 -7.30 -4.29 -1.44
CA PRO A 110 -8.68 -3.80 -1.39
C PRO A 110 -9.30 -3.86 -0.01
N VAL A 111 -10.25 -2.97 0.28
CA VAL A 111 -11.03 -3.05 1.52
C VAL A 111 -11.82 -4.37 1.55
N GLU A 112 -11.36 -5.31 2.37
CA GLU A 112 -12.00 -6.62 2.50
C GLU A 112 -13.02 -6.68 3.65
N GLN A 113 -13.88 -7.69 3.56
CA GLN A 113 -14.71 -8.16 4.67
C GLN A 113 -14.01 -9.32 5.37
N VAL A 114 -14.41 -9.58 6.61
CA VAL A 114 -13.95 -10.72 7.40
C VAL A 114 -14.10 -12.05 6.67
N SER A 115 -13.18 -12.98 6.91
CA SER A 115 -13.12 -14.29 6.21
C SER A 115 -14.16 -15.31 6.69
N PHE A 116 -14.93 -15.00 7.73
CA PHE A 116 -15.93 -15.86 8.35
C PHE A 116 -17.23 -15.12 8.68
N ASN A 117 -18.29 -15.87 9.02
CA ASN A 117 -19.59 -15.27 9.32
C ASN A 117 -19.65 -14.75 10.77
N CYS A 118 -19.68 -13.43 10.94
CA CYS A 118 -19.81 -12.80 12.26
C CYS A 118 -21.09 -13.15 13.03
N GLY A 119 -22.18 -13.52 12.36
CA GLY A 119 -23.39 -14.02 13.02
C GLY A 119 -23.21 -15.39 13.69
N LYS A 120 -22.11 -16.08 13.40
CA LYS A 120 -21.73 -17.37 14.02
C LYS A 120 -20.50 -17.25 14.94
N ALA A 121 -20.03 -16.03 15.19
CA ALA A 121 -18.86 -15.79 16.03
C ALA A 121 -19.11 -16.28 17.47
N SER A 122 -18.28 -17.23 17.92
CA SER A 122 -18.44 -17.91 19.20
C SER A 122 -17.26 -17.65 20.14
N THR A 123 -16.05 -17.55 19.59
CA THR A 123 -14.83 -17.33 20.38
C THR A 123 -14.63 -15.85 20.73
N PRO A 124 -13.88 -15.53 21.81
CA PRO A 124 -13.53 -14.15 22.13
C PRO A 124 -12.82 -13.42 20.98
N VAL A 125 -11.96 -14.13 20.25
CA VAL A 125 -11.21 -13.56 19.12
C VAL A 125 -12.10 -13.29 17.92
N GLU A 126 -13.00 -14.20 17.57
CA GLU A 126 -13.99 -13.96 16.50
C GLU A 126 -14.88 -12.75 16.83
N LYS A 127 -15.38 -12.67 18.07
CA LYS A 127 -16.19 -11.53 18.52
C LYS A 127 -15.39 -10.21 18.46
N LYS A 128 -14.12 -10.24 18.88
CA LYS A 128 -13.22 -9.07 18.79
C LYS A 128 -13.05 -8.60 17.35
N VAL A 129 -12.75 -9.53 16.43
CA VAL A 129 -12.65 -9.24 15.00
C VAL A 129 -13.97 -8.63 14.50
N CYS A 130 -15.11 -9.27 14.79
CA CYS A 130 -16.42 -8.82 14.33
C CYS A 130 -16.88 -7.46 14.87
N HIS A 131 -16.38 -7.03 16.03
CA HIS A 131 -16.71 -5.72 16.59
C HIS A 131 -15.82 -4.58 16.07
N SER A 132 -14.79 -4.87 15.27
CA SER A 132 -13.89 -3.87 14.71
C SER A 132 -13.90 -3.91 13.19
N ARG A 133 -14.17 -2.78 12.53
CA ARG A 133 -14.13 -2.73 11.06
C ARG A 133 -12.71 -2.90 10.55
N LEU A 134 -11.74 -2.32 11.26
CA LEU A 134 -10.33 -2.49 10.96
C LEU A 134 -9.89 -3.96 11.06
N LEU A 135 -10.30 -4.69 12.10
CA LEU A 135 -9.93 -6.10 12.23
C LEU A 135 -10.67 -7.02 11.25
N GLN A 136 -11.92 -6.70 10.89
CA GLN A 136 -12.62 -7.42 9.81
C GLN A 136 -11.87 -7.30 8.49
N HIS A 137 -11.43 -6.08 8.15
CA HIS A 137 -10.59 -5.85 6.99
C HIS A 137 -9.28 -6.65 7.08
N ALA A 138 -8.57 -6.56 8.22
CA ALA A 138 -7.29 -7.23 8.41
C ALA A 138 -7.38 -8.76 8.26
N ASP A 139 -8.41 -9.37 8.87
CA ASP A 139 -8.69 -10.81 8.75
C ASP A 139 -9.01 -11.21 7.30
N GLY A 140 -9.83 -10.41 6.61
CA GLY A 140 -10.15 -10.59 5.20
C GLY A 140 -8.93 -10.51 4.29
N ARG A 141 -8.13 -9.44 4.41
CA ARG A 141 -6.87 -9.25 3.66
C ARG A 141 -5.93 -10.42 3.86
N MET A 142 -5.67 -10.77 5.12
CA MET A 142 -4.78 -11.89 5.47
C MET A 142 -5.23 -13.18 4.78
N ALA A 143 -6.53 -13.50 4.85
CA ALA A 143 -7.07 -14.70 4.20
C ALA A 143 -6.94 -14.67 2.66
N LYS A 144 -7.10 -13.49 2.04
CA LYS A 144 -6.95 -13.31 0.58
C LYS A 144 -5.51 -13.49 0.13
N VAL A 145 -4.56 -12.85 0.81
CA VAL A 145 -3.12 -12.97 0.50
C VAL A 145 -2.62 -14.39 0.76
N TYR A 146 -3.15 -15.07 1.77
CA TYR A 146 -2.84 -16.47 2.05
C TYR A 146 -3.38 -17.47 1.01
N LYS A 147 -4.53 -17.16 0.38
CA LYS A 147 -5.25 -18.09 -0.50
C LYS A 147 -4.37 -18.77 -1.58
N PRO A 148 -3.49 -18.08 -2.33
CA PRO A 148 -2.57 -18.73 -3.27
C PRO A 148 -1.52 -19.61 -2.57
N LEU A 149 -1.01 -19.20 -1.41
CA LEU A 149 0.07 -19.86 -0.66
C LEU A 149 -0.41 -21.06 0.18
N ARG A 150 -1.72 -21.33 0.23
CA ARG A 150 -2.32 -22.26 1.19
C ARG A 150 -1.80 -23.70 1.12
N HIS A 151 -1.30 -24.12 -0.04
CA HIS A 151 -0.81 -25.49 -0.23
C HIS A 151 0.56 -25.68 0.43
N GLU A 152 1.40 -24.65 0.37
CA GLU A 152 2.75 -24.63 0.94
C GLU A 152 2.72 -24.25 2.42
N LEU A 153 1.99 -23.19 2.76
CA LEU A 153 1.98 -22.60 4.09
C LEU A 153 0.84 -23.09 4.98
N LYS A 154 0.29 -24.29 4.72
CA LYS A 154 -0.85 -24.82 5.49
C LYS A 154 -0.54 -24.99 6.98
N GLN A 155 0.59 -25.63 7.29
CA GLN A 155 0.97 -25.93 8.67
C GLN A 155 1.37 -24.66 9.41
N ASP A 156 2.15 -23.80 8.75
CA ASP A 156 2.54 -22.48 9.27
C ASP A 156 1.30 -21.61 9.59
N GLN A 157 0.33 -21.54 8.68
CA GLN A 157 -0.91 -20.81 8.94
C GLN A 157 -1.75 -21.42 10.05
N HIS A 158 -1.77 -22.75 10.18
CA HIS A 158 -2.46 -23.39 11.30
C HIS A 158 -1.82 -22.99 12.64
N GLN A 159 -0.49 -23.03 12.71
CA GLN A 159 0.26 -22.65 13.90
C GLN A 159 0.04 -21.17 14.25
N TRP A 160 0.12 -20.28 13.25
CA TRP A 160 -0.16 -18.86 13.45
C TRP A 160 -1.59 -18.61 13.97
N LEU A 161 -2.60 -19.37 13.52
CA LEU A 161 -3.97 -19.25 14.02
C LEU A 161 -4.11 -19.68 15.49
N ILE A 162 -3.32 -20.65 15.96
CA ILE A 162 -3.28 -21.04 17.37
C ILE A 162 -2.71 -19.89 18.21
N GLU A 163 -1.56 -19.36 17.81
CA GLU A 163 -0.89 -18.23 18.49
C GLU A 163 -1.77 -16.98 18.48
N ARG A 164 -2.44 -16.70 17.36
CA ARG A 164 -3.42 -15.63 17.24
C ARG A 164 -4.50 -15.78 18.30
N ASN A 165 -5.09 -16.97 18.42
CA ASN A 165 -6.20 -17.21 19.35
C ASN A 165 -5.75 -17.01 20.80
N GLU A 166 -4.56 -17.51 21.16
CA GLU A 166 -3.97 -17.32 22.47
C GLU A 166 -3.71 -15.84 22.75
N ARG A 167 -2.96 -15.15 21.88
CA ARG A 167 -2.53 -13.76 22.07
C ARG A 167 -3.70 -12.78 22.07
N LEU A 168 -4.61 -12.88 21.10
CA LEU A 168 -5.73 -11.93 20.98
C LEU A 168 -6.81 -12.17 22.04
N SER A 169 -6.82 -13.32 22.72
CA SER A 169 -7.68 -13.54 23.88
C SER A 169 -7.19 -12.85 25.16
N GLN A 170 -5.92 -12.44 25.21
CA GLN A 170 -5.36 -11.80 26.40
C GLN A 170 -5.95 -10.41 26.61
N SER A 171 -6.16 -10.04 27.87
CA SER A 171 -6.75 -8.75 28.26
C SER A 171 -5.93 -7.55 27.81
N TYR A 172 -4.60 -7.68 27.73
CA TYR A 172 -3.70 -6.63 27.28
C TYR A 172 -3.76 -6.39 25.76
N CYS A 173 -4.23 -7.36 24.97
CA CYS A 173 -4.20 -7.26 23.52
C CYS A 173 -5.47 -6.56 23.02
N ASP A 174 -5.44 -5.24 22.97
CA ASP A 174 -6.51 -4.41 22.42
C ASP A 174 -6.56 -4.44 20.87
N THR A 175 -7.35 -3.55 20.26
CA THR A 175 -7.46 -3.45 18.79
C THR A 175 -6.14 -3.08 18.13
N SER A 176 -5.28 -2.28 18.79
CA SER A 176 -3.96 -1.92 18.26
C SER A 176 -3.04 -3.13 18.21
N CYS A 177 -2.97 -3.88 19.32
CA CYS A 177 -2.23 -5.14 19.38
C CYS A 177 -2.71 -6.14 18.31
N ALA A 178 -4.02 -6.34 18.18
CA ALA A 178 -4.58 -7.25 17.19
C ALA A 178 -4.29 -6.79 15.75
N TRP A 179 -4.42 -5.49 15.48
CA TRP A 179 -4.12 -4.91 14.17
C TRP A 179 -2.67 -5.14 13.76
N GLN A 180 -1.72 -4.88 14.67
CA GLN A 180 -0.30 -5.15 14.41
C GLN A 180 -0.06 -6.63 14.11
N PHE A 181 -0.68 -7.54 14.87
CA PHE A 181 -0.53 -8.98 14.66
C PHE A 181 -1.01 -9.44 13.27
N TYR A 182 -2.11 -8.87 12.75
CA TYR A 182 -2.55 -9.13 11.38
C TYR A 182 -1.66 -8.48 10.33
N LYS A 183 -1.18 -7.25 10.55
CA LYS A 183 -0.25 -6.58 9.63
C LYS A 183 1.02 -7.40 9.42
N ASP A 184 1.62 -7.88 10.50
CA ASP A 184 2.85 -8.68 10.45
C ASP A 184 2.63 -9.96 9.65
N ARG A 185 1.44 -10.57 9.78
CA ARG A 185 1.10 -11.79 9.04
C ARG A 185 0.88 -11.52 7.55
N ILE A 186 0.20 -10.44 7.20
CA ILE A 186 0.03 -10.02 5.80
C ILE A 186 1.41 -9.76 5.19
N GLU A 187 2.26 -9.02 5.90
CA GLU A 187 3.63 -8.72 5.46
C GLU A 187 4.44 -9.99 5.20
N PHE A 188 4.39 -10.95 6.13
CA PHE A 188 5.05 -12.25 5.96
C PHE A 188 4.64 -12.94 4.65
N PHE A 189 3.33 -13.00 4.36
CA PHE A 189 2.86 -13.63 3.13
C PHE A 189 3.23 -12.89 1.86
N VAL A 190 3.16 -11.56 1.87
CA VAL A 190 3.56 -10.76 0.70
C VAL A 190 5.05 -10.95 0.43
N ARG A 191 5.89 -10.93 1.47
CA ARG A 191 7.33 -11.17 1.33
C ARG A 191 7.62 -12.61 0.87
N TYR A 192 6.88 -13.60 1.36
CA TYR A 192 7.04 -14.99 0.92
C TYR A 192 6.75 -15.11 -0.58
N GLY A 193 5.61 -14.60 -1.05
CA GLY A 193 5.22 -14.70 -2.46
C GLY A 193 6.04 -13.85 -3.44
N VAL A 194 6.91 -12.95 -2.97
CA VAL A 194 7.89 -12.24 -3.81
C VAL A 194 9.16 -13.07 -4.02
N ASN A 195 9.47 -14.01 -3.11
CA ASN A 195 10.70 -14.80 -3.14
C ASN A 195 10.55 -16.17 -3.85
N ASP A 196 9.34 -16.56 -4.24
CA ASP A 196 9.03 -17.76 -5.04
C ASP A 196 8.90 -17.43 -6.54
#